data_AF-A0A1Q7SCG2-F1
#
_entry.id   AF-A0A1Q7SCG2-F1
#
_cell.length_a   1.000
_cell.length_b   1.000
_cell.length_c   1.000
_cell.angle_alpha   90.00
_cell.angle_beta   90.00
_cell.angle_gamma   90.00
#
_symmetry.space_group_name_H-M   'P 1'
#
loop_
_entity.id
_entity.type
_entity.pdbx_description
1 polymer ?
#
loop_
_entity_poly.entity_id
_entity_poly.type
_entity_poly.pdbx_seq_one_letter_code
_entity_poly.pdbx_strand_id
1 'polypeptide(L)'
;MRKRNLDIPVVSLTVNKDFDLAIDVMKVGIDDYLVKEEITSPVLPKTILSVIEKRRLKNRLIEIEISQQRLKAIHETLAGVIKDFEFPLAEMQRVEQGLKKSLPVEVQGNFLKIIVENTARIADKLERLKALKVDKTVKYIKDIKMIDLS
;
A
#
# COMPACT_ATOMS: atom_id res chain seq x y z
N MET A 1 -10.78 28.40 9.17
CA MET A 1 -11.09 27.27 8.28
C MET A 1 -10.07 26.11 8.42
N ARG A 2 -8.76 26.30 8.18
CA ARG A 2 -7.74 25.25 8.46
C ARG A 2 -7.59 24.85 9.94
N LYS A 3 -7.83 25.76 10.89
CA LYS A 3 -7.83 25.50 12.35
C LYS A 3 -8.90 24.49 12.83
N ARG A 4 -9.85 24.08 11.97
CA ARG A 4 -10.88 23.07 12.28
C ARG A 4 -10.72 21.76 11.51
N ASN A 5 -9.62 21.57 10.78
CA ASN A 5 -9.37 20.38 9.94
C ASN A 5 -10.50 20.10 8.93
N LEU A 6 -11.24 21.13 8.51
CA LEU A 6 -12.32 21.00 7.52
C LEU A 6 -11.71 20.99 6.12
N ASP A 7 -11.73 19.82 5.48
CA ASP A 7 -11.26 19.60 4.11
C ASP A 7 -12.35 19.98 3.08
N ILE A 8 -12.71 21.26 3.03
CA ILE A 8 -13.80 21.77 2.17
C ILE A 8 -13.20 22.60 1.03
N PRO A 9 -13.60 22.35 -0.23
CA PRO A 9 -13.22 23.22 -1.34
C PRO A 9 -13.79 24.63 -1.18
N VAL A 10 -12.97 25.66 -1.37
CA VAL A 10 -13.40 27.07 -1.24
C VAL A 10 -13.18 27.82 -2.54
N VAL A 11 -14.24 28.47 -3.04
CA VAL A 11 -14.17 29.43 -4.15
C VAL A 11 -14.43 30.83 -3.60
N SER A 12 -13.50 31.75 -3.82
CA SER A 12 -13.66 33.15 -3.42
C SER A 12 -14.40 33.94 -4.49
N LEU A 13 -15.43 34.67 -4.09
CA LEU A 13 -16.16 35.59 -4.96
C LEU A 13 -15.86 37.03 -4.59
N THR A 14 -15.52 37.85 -5.57
CA THR A 14 -15.12 39.25 -5.34
C THR A 14 -15.64 40.19 -6.42
N VAL A 15 -15.75 41.47 -6.11
CA VAL A 15 -16.00 42.51 -7.12
C VAL A 15 -14.71 43.08 -7.71
N ASN A 16 -13.57 42.85 -7.06
CA ASN A 16 -12.28 43.41 -7.45
C ASN A 16 -11.63 42.57 -8.56
N LYS A 17 -11.17 43.22 -9.64
CA LYS A 17 -10.42 42.58 -10.73
C LYS A 17 -8.91 42.56 -10.50
N ASP A 18 -8.48 43.01 -9.33
CA ASP A 18 -7.08 43.01 -8.93
C ASP A 18 -6.53 41.58 -8.88
N PHE A 19 -5.59 41.32 -9.79
CA PHE A 19 -4.93 40.03 -9.93
C PHE A 19 -3.96 39.75 -8.78
N ASP A 20 -3.36 40.78 -8.18
CA ASP A 20 -2.44 40.63 -7.05
C ASP A 20 -3.20 40.14 -5.81
N LEU A 21 -4.42 40.65 -5.60
CA LEU A 21 -5.33 40.14 -4.59
C LEU A 21 -5.70 38.66 -4.84
N ALA A 22 -5.98 38.28 -6.09
CA ALA A 22 -6.30 36.89 -6.44
C ALA A 22 -5.15 35.93 -6.11
N ILE A 23 -3.91 36.33 -6.41
CA ILE A 23 -2.70 35.56 -6.08
C ILE A 23 -2.57 35.39 -4.57
N ASP A 24 -2.72 36.48 -3.80
CA ASP A 24 -2.58 36.43 -2.35
C ASP A 24 -3.65 35.56 -1.70
N VAL A 25 -4.88 35.62 -2.21
CA VAL A 25 -5.98 34.75 -1.78
C VAL A 25 -5.69 33.27 -2.09
N MET A 26 -5.09 32.96 -3.24
CA MET A 26 -4.65 31.60 -3.58
C MET A 26 -3.55 31.09 -2.63
N LYS A 27 -2.60 31.95 -2.22
CA LYS A 27 -1.55 31.58 -1.24
C LYS A 27 -2.14 31.18 0.13
N VAL A 28 -3.29 31.74 0.51
CA VAL A 28 -4.01 31.38 1.75
C VAL A 28 -4.71 30.02 1.64
N GLY A 29 -4.76 29.43 0.43
CA GLY A 29 -5.25 28.08 0.19
C GLY A 29 -6.70 27.99 -0.22
N ILE A 30 -7.21 29.03 -0.88
CA ILE A 30 -8.47 29.00 -1.61
C ILE A 30 -8.25 28.24 -2.92
N ASP A 31 -9.22 27.42 -3.31
CA ASP A 31 -9.07 26.51 -4.44
C ASP A 31 -9.33 27.21 -5.78
N ASP A 32 -10.19 28.23 -5.80
CA ASP A 32 -10.41 29.08 -6.97
C ASP A 32 -10.96 30.47 -6.63
N TYR A 33 -10.90 31.37 -7.61
CA TYR A 33 -11.27 32.78 -7.49
C TYR A 33 -12.16 33.20 -8.66
N LEU A 34 -13.27 33.87 -8.38
CA LEU A 34 -14.19 34.39 -9.40
C LEU A 34 -14.54 35.85 -9.14
N VAL A 35 -14.54 36.64 -10.21
CA VAL A 35 -15.06 38.01 -10.22
C VAL A 35 -16.56 37.98 -10.44
N LYS A 36 -17.33 38.65 -9.57
CA LYS A 36 -18.81 38.64 -9.58
C LYS A 36 -19.41 39.08 -10.90
N GLU A 37 -18.79 40.02 -11.59
CA GLU A 37 -19.21 40.52 -12.91
C GLU A 37 -19.02 39.48 -14.02
N GLU A 38 -18.12 38.52 -13.82
CA GLU A 38 -17.79 37.45 -14.76
C GLU A 38 -18.57 36.16 -14.47
N ILE A 39 -19.37 36.16 -13.39
CA ILE A 39 -20.29 35.07 -13.06
C ILE A 39 -21.46 35.09 -14.04
N THR A 40 -21.25 34.45 -15.18
CA THR A 40 -22.32 34.08 -16.11
C THR A 40 -22.84 32.68 -15.77
N SER A 41 -24.07 32.37 -16.21
CA SER A 41 -24.74 31.08 -15.97
C SER A 41 -23.85 29.84 -16.18
N PRO A 42 -22.97 29.74 -17.21
CA PRO A 42 -22.10 28.58 -17.37
C PRO A 42 -20.79 28.62 -16.57
N VAL A 43 -20.32 29.79 -16.11
CA VAL A 43 -18.99 29.92 -15.49
C VAL A 43 -18.99 29.36 -14.07
N LEU A 44 -19.95 29.78 -13.23
CA LEU A 44 -19.99 29.37 -11.84
C LEU A 44 -20.17 27.85 -11.65
N PRO A 45 -21.12 27.17 -12.33
CA PRO A 45 -21.25 25.72 -12.22
C PRO A 45 -19.99 24.98 -12.67
N LYS A 46 -19.33 25.43 -13.75
CA LYS A 46 -18.07 24.85 -14.21
C LYS A 46 -16.96 24.98 -13.17
N THR A 47 -16.77 26.18 -12.62
CA THR A 47 -15.76 26.41 -11.57
C THR A 47 -16.00 25.54 -10.34
N ILE A 48 -17.24 25.44 -9.86
CA ILE A 48 -17.59 24.57 -8.73
C ILE A 48 -17.24 23.11 -9.03
N LEU A 49 -17.64 22.60 -10.20
CA LEU A 49 -17.34 21.22 -10.60
C LEU A 49 -15.82 20.97 -10.71
N SER A 50 -15.09 21.90 -11.31
CA SER A 50 -13.63 21.79 -11.46
C SER A 50 -12.91 21.73 -10.11
N VAL A 51 -13.31 22.55 -9.15
CA VAL A 51 -12.70 22.56 -7.82
C VAL A 51 -13.00 21.27 -7.05
N ILE A 52 -14.24 20.78 -7.11
CA ILE A 52 -14.62 19.50 -6.50
C ILE A 52 -13.80 18.35 -7.09
N GLU A 53 -13.68 18.31 -8.42
CA GLU A 53 -12.93 17.26 -9.11
C GLU A 53 -11.44 17.31 -8.79
N LYS A 54 -10.83 18.51 -8.80
CA LYS A 54 -9.42 18.71 -8.41
C LYS A 54 -9.16 18.21 -6.99
N ARG A 55 -10.07 18.47 -6.05
CA ARG A 55 -9.97 17.99 -4.67
C ARG A 55 -10.10 16.46 -4.60
N ARG A 56 -11.06 15.88 -5.32
CA ARG A 56 -11.24 14.42 -5.41
C ARG A 56 -9.97 13.74 -5.92
N LEU A 57 -9.37 14.26 -7.00
CA LEU A 57 -8.13 13.73 -7.58
C LEU A 57 -6.96 13.83 -6.60
N LYS A 58 -6.81 14.98 -5.91
CA LYS A 58 -5.77 15.17 -4.89
C LYS A 58 -5.92 14.17 -3.74
N ASN A 59 -7.13 13.96 -3.23
CA ASN A 59 -7.37 13.02 -2.15
C ASN A 59 -7.06 11.58 -2.59
N ARG A 60 -7.44 11.22 -3.82
CA ARG A 60 -7.11 9.91 -4.39
C ARG A 60 -5.60 9.71 -4.57
N LEU A 61 -4.86 10.75 -4.94
CA LEU A 61 -3.41 10.70 -5.04
C LEU A 61 -2.78 10.43 -3.67
N ILE A 62 -3.21 11.15 -2.63
CA ILE A 62 -2.75 10.94 -1.25
C ILE A 62 -3.04 9.51 -0.78
N GLU A 63 -4.23 8.98 -1.06
CA GLU A 63 -4.59 7.59 -0.72
C GLU A 63 -3.66 6.58 -1.42
N ILE A 64 -3.36 6.81 -2.70
CA ILE A 64 -2.43 5.96 -3.46
C ILE A 64 -1.02 6.04 -2.89
N GLU A 65 -0.52 7.23 -2.58
CA GLU A 65 0.81 7.43 -1.97
C GLU A 65 0.93 6.72 -0.62
N ILE A 66 -0.08 6.86 0.25
CA ILE A 66 -0.14 6.16 1.54
C ILE A 66 -0.14 4.64 1.33
N SER A 67 -0.92 4.16 0.37
CA SER A 67 -0.97 2.73 0.04
C SER A 67 0.38 2.22 -0.46
N GLN A 68 1.05 2.97 -1.33
CA GLN A 68 2.38 2.62 -1.85
C GLN A 68 3.46 2.63 -0.76
N GLN A 69 3.45 3.61 0.15
CA GLN A 69 4.37 3.64 1.28
C GLN A 69 4.18 2.44 2.20
N ARG A 70 2.92 2.05 2.46
CA ARG A 70 2.60 0.84 3.24
C ARG A 70 3.11 -0.43 2.54
N LEU A 71 2.84 -0.57 1.25
CA LEU A 71 3.35 -1.68 0.44
C LEU A 71 4.87 -1.75 0.51
N LYS A 72 5.57 -0.62 0.37
CA LYS A 72 7.04 -0.58 0.44
C LYS A 72 7.55 -1.06 1.80
N ALA A 73 6.98 -0.57 2.90
CA ALA A 73 7.36 -0.99 4.25
C ALA A 73 7.13 -2.50 4.50
N ILE A 74 6.03 -3.04 3.95
CA ILE A 74 5.76 -4.47 3.98
C ILE A 74 6.83 -5.24 3.19
N HIS A 75 7.17 -4.81 1.98
CA HIS A 75 8.21 -5.46 1.17
C HIS A 75 9.58 -5.44 1.86
N GLU A 76 9.98 -4.32 2.47
CA GLU A 76 11.23 -4.21 3.22
C GLU A 76 11.26 -5.17 4.41
N THR A 77 10.15 -5.27 5.15
CA THR A 77 10.01 -6.22 6.27
C THR A 77 10.04 -7.67 5.78
N LEU A 78 9.34 -7.98 4.69
CA LEU A 78 9.30 -9.32 4.08
C LEU A 78 10.68 -9.77 3.61
N ALA A 79 11.47 -8.89 3.00
CA ALA A 79 12.82 -9.20 2.56
C ALA A 79 13.71 -9.63 3.74
N GLY A 80 13.57 -8.96 4.90
CA GLY A 80 14.24 -9.37 6.14
C GLY A 80 13.81 -10.75 6.60
N VAL A 81 12.51 -10.99 6.70
CA VAL A 81 11.95 -12.29 7.11
C VAL A 81 12.40 -13.41 6.16
N ILE A 82 12.34 -13.20 4.84
CA ILE A 82 12.77 -14.20 3.86
C ILE A 82 14.22 -14.60 4.12
N LYS A 83 15.12 -13.61 4.28
CA LYS A 83 16.53 -13.86 4.54
C LYS A 83 16.73 -14.65 5.85
N ASP A 84 16.00 -14.30 6.90
CA ASP A 84 16.08 -14.96 8.20
C ASP A 84 15.62 -16.43 8.15
N PHE A 85 14.78 -16.78 7.18
CA PHE A 85 14.30 -18.15 6.96
C PHE A 85 15.12 -18.94 5.92
N GLU A 86 15.75 -18.28 4.95
CA GLU A 86 16.57 -18.93 3.93
C GLU A 86 17.73 -19.72 4.53
N PHE A 87 18.46 -19.10 5.48
CA PHE A 87 19.59 -19.75 6.12
C PHE A 87 19.20 -21.03 6.88
N PRO A 88 18.26 -21.00 7.86
CA PRO A 88 17.88 -22.22 8.56
C PRO A 88 17.24 -23.24 7.64
N LEU A 89 16.51 -22.83 6.59
CA LEU A 89 15.96 -23.76 5.60
C LEU A 89 17.07 -24.50 4.83
N ALA A 90 18.09 -23.79 4.38
CA ALA A 90 19.23 -24.40 3.70
C ALA A 90 19.95 -25.39 4.62
N GLU A 91 20.12 -25.06 5.90
CA GLU A 91 20.68 -25.97 6.90
C GLU A 91 19.80 -27.21 7.13
N MET A 92 18.47 -27.05 7.21
CA MET A 92 17.53 -28.17 7.32
C MET A 92 17.64 -29.11 6.11
N GLN A 93 17.69 -28.56 4.89
CA GLN A 93 17.87 -29.34 3.66
C GLN A 93 19.21 -30.08 3.64
N ARG A 94 20.28 -29.43 4.11
CA ARG A 94 21.62 -30.06 4.23
C ARG A 94 21.61 -31.23 5.20
N VAL A 95 21.02 -31.06 6.37
CA VAL A 95 20.89 -32.13 7.39
C VAL A 95 20.02 -33.27 6.85
N GLU A 96 18.90 -32.95 6.20
CA GLU A 96 18.02 -33.93 5.54
C GLU A 96 18.81 -34.80 4.53
N GLN A 97 19.60 -34.18 3.65
CA GLN A 97 20.42 -34.89 2.68
C GLN A 97 21.51 -35.74 3.35
N GLY A 98 22.11 -35.25 4.44
CA GLY A 98 23.08 -36.00 5.23
C GLY A 98 22.45 -37.26 5.83
N LEU A 99 21.29 -37.11 6.47
CA LEU A 99 20.54 -38.22 7.09
C LEU A 99 20.10 -39.26 6.05
N LYS A 100 19.63 -38.84 4.88
CA LYS A 100 19.29 -39.74 3.76
C LYS A 100 20.47 -40.59 3.29
N LYS A 101 21.69 -40.03 3.33
CA LYS A 101 22.91 -40.76 2.93
C LYS A 101 23.43 -41.69 4.02
N SER A 102 23.29 -41.32 5.29
CA SER A 102 23.83 -42.09 6.42
C SER A 102 22.90 -43.19 6.92
N LEU A 103 21.59 -43.07 6.69
CA LEU A 103 20.60 -44.03 7.19
C LEU A 103 20.21 -45.07 6.12
N PRO A 104 20.22 -46.37 6.44
CA PRO A 104 19.66 -47.41 5.59
C PRO A 104 18.19 -47.13 5.25
N VAL A 105 17.74 -47.51 4.04
CA VAL A 105 16.37 -47.26 3.53
C VAL A 105 15.29 -47.79 4.47
N GLU A 106 15.57 -48.87 5.20
CA GLU A 106 14.69 -49.47 6.20
C GLU A 106 14.46 -48.58 7.45
N VAL A 107 15.44 -47.72 7.77
CA VAL A 107 15.41 -46.77 8.90
C VAL A 107 14.96 -45.38 8.45
N GLN A 108 14.83 -45.13 7.14
CA GLN A 108 14.17 -43.96 6.56
C GLN A 108 12.64 -44.03 6.77
N GLY A 109 12.23 -44.31 8.00
CA GLY A 109 10.84 -44.43 8.41
C GLY A 109 10.08 -43.11 8.31
N ASN A 110 8.86 -43.13 8.82
CA ASN A 110 7.87 -42.07 8.65
C ASN A 110 8.38 -40.67 9.04
N PHE A 111 9.25 -40.55 10.05
CA PHE A 111 9.78 -39.27 10.51
C PHE A 111 10.67 -38.57 9.49
N LEU A 112 11.56 -39.28 8.79
CA LEU A 112 12.41 -38.66 7.77
C LEU A 112 11.55 -38.14 6.62
N LYS A 113 10.54 -38.91 6.21
CA LYS A 113 9.55 -38.48 5.22
C LYS A 113 8.82 -37.21 5.65
N ILE A 114 8.34 -37.14 6.90
CA ILE A 114 7.66 -35.95 7.44
C ILE A 114 8.58 -34.72 7.44
N ILE A 115 9.86 -34.89 7.78
CA ILE A 115 10.84 -33.80 7.75
C ILE A 115 11.01 -33.28 6.31
N VAL A 116 11.24 -34.18 5.35
CA VAL A 116 11.41 -33.84 3.92
C VAL A 116 10.19 -33.08 3.40
N GLU A 117 8.98 -33.59 3.67
CA GLU A 117 7.73 -32.96 3.23
C GLU A 117 7.54 -31.58 3.85
N ASN A 118 7.84 -31.41 5.13
CA ASN A 118 7.70 -30.10 5.78
C ASN A 118 8.76 -29.10 5.30
N THR A 119 10.02 -29.51 5.16
CA THR A 119 11.09 -28.67 4.61
C THR A 119 10.74 -28.21 3.19
N ALA A 120 10.22 -29.11 2.35
CA ALA A 120 9.73 -28.76 1.01
C ALA A 120 8.55 -27.79 1.04
N ARG A 121 7.58 -27.99 1.95
CA ARG A 121 6.44 -27.07 2.13
C ARG A 121 6.87 -25.68 2.60
N ILE A 122 7.88 -25.59 3.46
CA ILE A 122 8.42 -24.29 3.90
C ILE A 122 9.10 -23.58 2.72
N ALA A 123 9.89 -24.31 1.93
CA ALA A 123 10.53 -23.79 0.73
C ALA A 123 9.51 -23.22 -0.28
N ASP A 124 8.45 -23.98 -0.58
CA ASP A 124 7.38 -23.53 -1.49
C ASP A 124 6.71 -22.25 -0.98
N LYS A 125 6.38 -22.18 0.32
CA LYS A 125 5.77 -20.99 0.91
C LYS A 125 6.69 -19.77 0.88
N LEU A 126 8.00 -19.94 1.10
CA LEU A 126 8.98 -18.86 1.01
C LEU A 126 9.13 -18.34 -0.42
N GLU A 127 9.12 -19.21 -1.42
CA GLU A 127 9.15 -18.79 -2.83
C GLU A 127 7.88 -18.02 -3.23
N ARG A 128 6.70 -18.47 -2.79
CA ARG A 128 5.46 -17.68 -2.96
C ARG A 128 5.52 -16.33 -2.25
N LEU A 129 6.14 -16.29 -1.07
CA LEU A 129 6.34 -15.05 -0.32
C LEU A 129 7.25 -14.06 -1.06
N LYS A 130 8.28 -14.55 -1.76
CA LYS A 130 9.15 -13.74 -2.63
C LYS A 130 8.44 -13.22 -3.89
N ALA A 131 7.56 -14.04 -4.47
CA ALA A 131 6.85 -13.73 -5.71
C ALA A 131 5.64 -12.79 -5.53
N LEU A 132 5.34 -12.38 -4.28
CA LEU A 132 4.23 -11.49 -3.98
C LEU A 132 4.42 -10.11 -4.59
N LYS A 133 3.55 -9.77 -5.55
CA LYS A 133 3.52 -8.46 -6.22
C LYS A 133 2.39 -7.55 -5.70
N VAL A 134 1.46 -8.08 -4.90
CA VAL A 134 0.22 -7.40 -4.49
C VAL A 134 -0.15 -7.77 -3.07
N ASP A 135 -0.54 -6.79 -2.23
CA ASP A 135 -1.15 -7.00 -0.91
C ASP A 135 -2.56 -7.60 -1.03
N LYS A 136 -2.66 -8.86 -1.46
CA LYS A 136 -3.87 -9.65 -1.19
C LYS A 136 -3.78 -10.16 0.24
N THR A 137 -4.63 -9.60 1.10
CA THR A 137 -4.78 -10.08 2.46
C THR A 137 -6.17 -10.66 2.66
N VAL A 138 -6.25 -11.80 3.33
CA VAL A 138 -7.51 -12.39 3.80
C VAL A 138 -7.76 -12.01 5.26
N LYS A 139 -9.02 -11.89 5.66
CA LYS A 139 -9.38 -11.74 7.08
C LYS A 139 -9.06 -13.08 7.77
N TYR A 140 -8.17 -13.02 8.75
CA TYR A 140 -7.85 -14.12 9.64
C TYR A 140 -8.46 -13.81 11.02
N ILE A 141 -8.51 -14.81 11.91
CA ILE A 141 -9.25 -14.78 13.19
C ILE A 141 -9.23 -13.39 13.86
N LYS A 142 -10.43 -12.82 14.12
CA LYS A 142 -10.68 -11.41 14.53
C LYS A 142 -10.47 -10.38 13.41
N ASP A 143 -9.87 -9.22 13.74
CA ASP A 143 -9.56 -8.10 12.83
C ASP A 143 -8.13 -8.18 12.24
N ILE A 144 -7.46 -9.33 12.40
CA ILE A 144 -6.10 -9.54 11.90
C ILE A 144 -6.17 -9.91 10.41
N LYS A 145 -5.48 -9.14 9.57
CA LYS A 145 -5.34 -9.45 8.14
C LYS A 145 -4.08 -10.28 7.93
N MET A 146 -4.19 -11.38 7.20
CA MET A 146 -3.05 -12.24 6.86
C MET A 146 -2.78 -12.16 5.36
N ILE A 147 -1.50 -12.16 4.97
CA ILE A 147 -1.10 -12.22 3.57
C ILE A 147 -1.60 -13.54 2.97
N ASP A 148 -2.27 -13.44 1.83
CA ASP A 148 -2.77 -14.59 1.09
C ASP A 148 -1.64 -15.19 0.25
N LEU A 149 -1.27 -16.42 0.59
CA LEU A 149 -0.24 -17.21 -0.08
C LEU A 149 -0.85 -18.38 -0.88
N SER A 150 -2.18 -18.40 -1.03
CA SER A 150 -2.93 -19.45 -1.71
C SER A 150 -2.55 -19.57 -3.18
#